data_AF-A0A6L7EY09-F1
#
_entry.id   AF-A0A6L7EY09-F1
#
_cell.length_a   1.000
_cell.length_b   1.000
_cell.length_c   1.000
_cell.angle_alpha   90.00
_cell.angle_beta   90.00
_cell.angle_gamma   90.00
#
_symmetry.space_group_name_H-M   'P 1'
#
loop_
_entity.id
_entity.type
_entity.pdbx_description
1 polymer ?
#
loop_
_entity_poly.entity_id
_entity_poly.type
_entity_poly.pdbx_seq_one_letter_code
_entity_poly.pdbx_strand_id
1 'polypeptide(L)'
;MSAQPPDDWSPADHPEAIAVSEGQWWQWAAQLAIARLAGEDDCRFIPVSTRQIDARHLVLALAQLLRAEALQQAALKELEVDPDVRLRLRDARERYLHDLPGLEHMRNALIHFDEWSGGRGHGPQKVRRDAGDDPREVARDDWGFRFDPATGTITHGAHQLHTSIALRAANELAAAIYDAARSADATTSRPAARRTG
;
A
#
# COMPACT_ATOMS: atom_id res chain seq x y z
N MET A 1 -11.87 -17.39 -38.92
CA MET A 1 -11.42 -15.98 -38.89
C MET A 1 -11.33 -15.56 -37.44
N SER A 2 -10.13 -15.65 -36.89
CA SER A 2 -9.79 -15.12 -35.57
C SER A 2 -9.79 -13.60 -35.67
N ALA A 3 -10.63 -12.93 -34.87
CA ALA A 3 -10.55 -11.48 -34.73
C ALA A 3 -9.15 -11.15 -34.18
N GLN A 4 -8.34 -10.41 -34.95
CA GLN A 4 -7.13 -9.81 -34.39
C GLN A 4 -7.57 -8.90 -33.23
N PRO A 5 -6.90 -8.97 -32.06
CA PRO A 5 -7.11 -7.95 -31.04
C PRO A 5 -6.75 -6.59 -31.66
N PRO A 6 -7.48 -5.51 -31.34
CA PRO A 6 -7.17 -4.19 -31.86
C PRO A 6 -5.73 -3.83 -31.47
N ASP A 7 -4.92 -3.46 -32.46
CA ASP A 7 -3.49 -3.09 -32.37
C ASP A 7 -3.21 -1.83 -31.51
N ASP A 8 -4.23 -1.27 -30.86
CA ASP A 8 -4.22 0.06 -30.22
C ASP A 8 -4.52 0.01 -28.72
N TRP A 9 -4.43 -1.16 -28.10
CA TRP A 9 -4.58 -1.29 -26.64
C TRP A 9 -3.29 -0.86 -25.93
N SER A 10 -3.37 0.16 -25.07
CA SER A 10 -2.29 0.57 -24.19
C SER A 10 -2.70 0.45 -22.72
N PRO A 11 -1.82 -0.01 -21.81
CA PRO A 11 -2.04 0.09 -20.38
C PRO A 11 -2.32 1.53 -19.93
N ALA A 12 -1.80 2.53 -20.65
CA ALA A 12 -2.04 3.94 -20.37
C ALA A 12 -3.52 4.35 -20.52
N ASP A 13 -4.29 3.62 -21.33
CA ASP A 13 -5.72 3.88 -21.55
C ASP A 13 -6.62 3.16 -20.52
N HIS A 14 -6.02 2.30 -19.69
CA HIS A 14 -6.71 1.46 -18.70
C HIS A 14 -6.05 1.53 -17.31
N PRO A 15 -5.95 2.73 -16.70
CA PRO A 15 -5.36 2.90 -15.37
C PRO A 15 -6.07 2.07 -14.28
N GLU A 16 -7.36 1.77 -14.43
CA GLU A 16 -8.13 0.86 -13.58
C GLU A 16 -7.62 -0.59 -13.65
N ALA A 17 -7.28 -1.07 -14.85
CA ALA A 17 -6.74 -2.42 -15.03
C ALA A 17 -5.34 -2.54 -14.41
N ILE A 18 -4.52 -1.49 -14.56
CA ILE A 18 -3.21 -1.41 -13.89
C ILE A 18 -3.39 -1.41 -12.37
N ALA A 19 -4.31 -0.61 -11.84
CA ALA A 19 -4.56 -0.54 -10.40
C ALA A 19 -4.96 -1.90 -9.82
N VAL A 20 -5.80 -2.67 -10.52
CA VAL A 20 -6.14 -4.04 -10.12
C VAL A 20 -4.91 -4.95 -10.15
N SER A 21 -4.16 -4.96 -11.24
CA SER A 21 -2.96 -5.79 -11.40
C SER A 21 -1.93 -5.51 -10.30
N GLU A 22 -1.56 -4.24 -10.12
CA GLU A 22 -0.63 -3.82 -9.07
C GLU A 22 -1.20 -4.11 -7.68
N GLY A 23 -2.48 -3.82 -7.44
CA GLY A 23 -3.16 -4.14 -6.19
C GLY A 23 -3.03 -5.63 -5.82
N GLN A 24 -3.21 -6.52 -6.80
CA GLN A 24 -3.08 -7.96 -6.60
C GLN A 24 -1.63 -8.40 -6.33
N TRP A 25 -0.66 -7.88 -7.09
CA TRP A 25 0.75 -8.18 -6.84
C TRP A 25 1.20 -7.73 -5.45
N TRP A 26 0.80 -6.54 -5.01
CA TRP A 26 1.16 -6.03 -3.68
C TRP A 26 0.41 -6.75 -2.56
N GLN A 27 -0.82 -7.20 -2.79
CA GLN A 27 -1.52 -8.10 -1.86
C GLN A 27 -0.75 -9.42 -1.69
N TRP A 28 -0.33 -10.06 -2.77
CA TRP A 28 0.45 -11.29 -2.71
C TRP A 28 1.82 -11.08 -2.07
N ALA A 29 2.49 -9.96 -2.34
CA ALA A 29 3.74 -9.61 -1.68
C ALA A 29 3.56 -9.49 -0.15
N ALA A 30 2.47 -8.85 0.30
CA ALA A 30 2.14 -8.76 1.72
C ALA A 30 1.84 -10.14 2.33
N GLN A 31 1.04 -10.97 1.66
CA GLN A 31 0.75 -12.35 2.09
C GLN A 31 2.02 -13.20 2.20
N LEU A 32 2.89 -13.13 1.20
CA LEU A 32 4.16 -13.86 1.18
C LEU A 32 5.08 -13.39 2.31
N ALA A 33 5.22 -12.08 2.52
CA ALA A 33 6.02 -11.55 3.61
C ALA A 33 5.48 -12.02 4.97
N ILE A 34 4.17 -12.01 5.19
CA ILE A 34 3.54 -12.49 6.42
C ILE A 34 3.77 -14.00 6.62
N ALA A 35 3.64 -14.80 5.57
CA ALA A 35 3.94 -16.23 5.63
C ALA A 35 5.40 -16.50 6.02
N ARG A 36 6.34 -15.74 5.46
CA ARG A 36 7.78 -15.83 5.78
C ARG A 36 8.11 -15.37 7.20
N LEU A 37 7.42 -14.34 7.69
CA LEU A 37 7.55 -13.86 9.07
C LEU A 37 7.10 -14.92 10.09
N ALA A 38 6.07 -15.71 9.76
CA ALA A 38 5.58 -16.79 10.59
C ALA A 38 6.45 -18.08 10.49
N GLY A 39 7.11 -18.29 9.34
CA GLY A 39 7.98 -19.44 9.09
C GLY A 39 9.33 -19.35 9.82
N GLU A 40 10.14 -20.41 9.73
CA GLU A 40 11.48 -20.45 10.36
C GLU A 40 12.39 -19.32 9.85
N ASP A 41 13.23 -18.79 10.74
CA ASP A 41 14.17 -17.73 10.39
C ASP A 41 15.39 -18.33 9.68
N ASP A 42 15.66 -17.91 8.44
CA ASP A 42 16.72 -18.47 7.60
C ASP A 42 17.94 -17.54 7.54
N CYS A 43 18.74 -17.55 8.59
CA CYS A 43 19.94 -16.70 8.68
C CYS A 43 21.16 -17.26 7.92
N ARG A 44 21.00 -18.23 7.01
CA ARG A 44 22.15 -18.88 6.35
C ARG A 44 22.95 -17.95 5.44
N PHE A 45 22.32 -16.90 4.91
CA PHE A 45 22.90 -16.04 3.87
C PHE A 45 23.42 -14.69 4.36
N ILE A 46 23.00 -14.25 5.55
CA ILE A 46 23.27 -12.90 6.08
C ILE A 46 23.37 -12.93 7.61
N PRO A 47 24.12 -12.00 8.23
CA PRO A 47 24.33 -11.98 9.68
C PRO A 47 23.14 -11.43 10.49
N VAL A 48 21.97 -11.29 9.87
CA VAL A 48 20.76 -10.73 10.48
C VAL A 48 19.56 -11.63 10.19
N SER A 49 18.55 -11.56 11.07
CA SER A 49 17.29 -12.28 10.88
C SER A 49 16.63 -11.91 9.55
N THR A 50 16.31 -12.90 8.72
CA THR A 50 15.60 -12.68 7.45
C THR A 50 14.21 -12.14 7.70
N ARG A 51 13.60 -12.47 8.84
CA ARG A 51 12.33 -11.89 9.27
C ARG A 51 12.38 -10.36 9.39
N GLN A 52 13.53 -9.77 9.73
CA GLN A 52 13.66 -8.30 9.74
C GLN A 52 13.59 -7.69 8.34
N ILE A 53 14.13 -8.40 7.33
CA ILE A 53 14.03 -7.99 5.93
C ILE A 53 12.60 -8.15 5.43
N ASP A 54 11.98 -9.30 5.71
CA ASP A 54 10.60 -9.58 5.31
C ASP A 54 9.62 -8.59 5.95
N ALA A 55 9.86 -8.15 7.19
CA ALA A 55 9.06 -7.12 7.85
C ALA A 55 9.19 -5.75 7.16
N ARG A 56 10.40 -5.36 6.73
CA ARG A 56 10.59 -4.13 5.93
C ARG A 56 9.86 -4.23 4.60
N HIS A 57 9.94 -5.39 3.95
CA HIS A 57 9.25 -5.63 2.69
C HIS A 57 7.73 -5.57 2.86
N LEU A 58 7.18 -6.10 3.96
CA LEU A 58 5.76 -6.00 4.29
C LEU A 58 5.31 -4.55 4.38
N VAL A 59 6.03 -3.68 5.10
CA VAL A 59 5.69 -2.24 5.19
C VAL A 59 5.63 -1.60 3.79
N LEU A 60 6.58 -1.92 2.92
CA LEU A 60 6.60 -1.39 1.56
C LEU A 60 5.42 -1.92 0.73
N ALA A 61 5.13 -3.23 0.78
CA ALA A 61 4.00 -3.83 0.07
C ALA A 61 2.66 -3.21 0.51
N LEU A 62 2.46 -3.05 1.83
CA LEU A 62 1.27 -2.41 2.39
C LEU A 62 1.14 -0.94 1.90
N ALA A 63 2.24 -0.21 1.80
CA ALA A 63 2.21 1.16 1.31
C ALA A 63 1.94 1.24 -0.20
N GLN A 64 2.34 0.24 -0.99
CA GLN A 64 2.06 0.20 -2.43
C GLN A 64 0.59 -0.09 -2.74
N LEU A 65 -0.14 -0.82 -1.88
CA LEU A 65 -1.59 -0.94 -1.99
C LEU A 65 -2.30 0.43 -1.97
N LEU A 66 -1.80 1.40 -1.20
CA LEU A 66 -2.33 2.77 -1.19
C LEU A 66 -2.05 3.52 -2.51
N ARG A 67 -1.03 3.11 -3.27
CA ARG A 67 -0.73 3.67 -4.60
C ARG A 67 -1.65 3.08 -5.65
N ALA A 68 -1.88 1.77 -5.61
CA ALA A 68 -2.86 1.10 -6.44
C ALA A 68 -4.27 1.67 -6.21
N GLU A 69 -4.69 1.86 -4.95
CA GLU A 69 -5.98 2.49 -4.64
C GLU A 69 -6.07 3.93 -5.16
N ALA A 70 -5.03 4.75 -5.00
CA ALA A 70 -5.05 6.12 -5.48
C ALA A 70 -5.14 6.18 -7.02
N LEU A 71 -4.49 5.25 -7.72
CA LEU A 71 -4.62 5.11 -9.17
C LEU A 71 -6.04 4.73 -9.57
N GLN A 72 -6.67 3.78 -8.87
CA GLN A 72 -8.06 3.40 -9.09
C GLN A 72 -9.01 4.59 -8.87
N GLN A 73 -8.83 5.38 -7.81
CA GLN A 73 -9.62 6.59 -7.57
C GLN A 73 -9.53 7.62 -8.70
N ALA A 74 -8.33 7.82 -9.23
CA ALA A 74 -8.10 8.71 -10.35
C ALA A 74 -8.83 8.20 -11.61
N ALA A 75 -8.66 6.91 -11.93
CA ALA A 75 -9.34 6.27 -13.06
C ALA A 75 -10.87 6.40 -12.97
N LEU A 76 -11.47 6.07 -11.81
CA LEU A 76 -12.91 6.18 -11.61
C LEU A 76 -13.45 7.61 -11.76
N LYS A 77 -12.64 8.62 -11.40
CA LYS A 77 -13.01 10.02 -11.56
C LYS A 77 -13.04 10.41 -13.04
N GLU A 78 -12.09 9.93 -13.83
CA GLU A 78 -11.99 10.22 -15.27
C GLU A 78 -13.06 9.49 -16.08
N LEU A 79 -13.40 8.27 -15.68
CA LEU A 79 -14.46 7.45 -16.29
C LEU A 79 -15.89 7.86 -15.88
N GLU A 80 -16.02 8.92 -15.07
CA GLU A 80 -17.31 9.42 -14.55
C GLU A 80 -18.20 8.33 -13.93
N VAL A 81 -17.57 7.32 -13.31
CA VAL A 81 -18.27 6.23 -12.62
C VAL A 81 -19.06 6.79 -11.43
N ASP A 82 -20.18 6.14 -11.12
CA ASP A 82 -21.06 6.47 -9.99
C ASP A 82 -20.25 6.90 -8.74
N PRO A 83 -20.50 8.12 -8.20
CA PRO A 83 -19.84 8.61 -7.00
C PRO A 83 -19.88 7.64 -5.81
N ASP A 84 -20.89 6.79 -5.70
CA ASP A 84 -21.01 5.80 -4.62
C ASP A 84 -19.92 4.71 -4.71
N VAL A 85 -19.41 4.39 -5.90
CA VAL A 85 -18.27 3.47 -6.07
C VAL A 85 -17.00 4.11 -5.51
N ARG A 86 -16.76 5.37 -5.84
CA ARG A 86 -15.60 6.15 -5.36
C ARG A 86 -15.64 6.35 -3.85
N LEU A 87 -16.83 6.61 -3.30
CA LEU A 87 -17.07 6.70 -1.87
C LEU A 87 -16.71 5.40 -1.16
N ARG A 88 -17.22 4.26 -1.61
CA ARG A 88 -16.92 2.95 -1.00
C ARG A 88 -15.42 2.62 -1.02
N LEU A 89 -14.73 2.93 -2.12
CA LEU A 89 -13.28 2.74 -2.21
C LEU A 89 -12.52 3.65 -1.23
N ARG A 90 -12.96 4.92 -1.08
CA ARG A 90 -12.38 5.85 -0.11
C ARG A 90 -12.58 5.37 1.32
N ASP A 91 -13.79 4.89 1.66
CA ASP A 91 -14.07 4.36 3.00
C ASP A 91 -13.20 3.12 3.29
N ALA A 92 -12.89 2.30 2.27
CA ALA A 92 -11.96 1.17 2.40
C ALA A 92 -10.53 1.66 2.67
N ARG A 93 -10.07 2.71 1.99
CA ARG A 93 -8.78 3.37 2.27
C ARG A 93 -8.73 3.91 3.70
N GLU A 94 -9.80 4.54 4.17
CA GLU A 94 -9.87 5.09 5.53
C GLU A 94 -9.79 3.98 6.59
N ARG A 95 -10.54 2.89 6.43
CA ARG A 95 -10.43 1.71 7.31
C ARG A 95 -9.03 1.09 7.27
N TYR A 96 -8.41 1.01 6.10
CA TYR A 96 -7.06 0.50 5.94
C TYR A 96 -6.02 1.32 6.71
N LEU A 97 -6.09 2.65 6.61
CA LEU A 97 -5.18 3.54 7.34
C LEU A 97 -5.46 3.56 8.85
N HIS A 98 -6.72 3.43 9.25
CA HIS A 98 -7.11 3.28 10.64
C HIS A 98 -6.52 1.99 11.26
N ASP A 99 -6.59 0.88 10.54
CA ASP A 99 -6.05 -0.41 10.97
C ASP A 99 -4.52 -0.46 10.97
N LEU A 100 -3.88 0.39 10.17
CA LEU A 100 -2.43 0.44 10.01
C LEU A 100 -1.87 1.82 10.39
N PRO A 101 -2.04 2.25 11.65
CA PRO A 101 -1.64 3.58 12.08
C PRO A 101 -0.13 3.77 11.92
N GLY A 102 0.26 4.85 11.24
CA GLY A 102 1.67 5.18 11.02
C GLY A 102 2.34 4.43 9.87
N LEU A 103 1.62 3.61 9.08
CA LEU A 103 2.17 2.94 7.89
C LEU A 103 2.94 3.92 6.97
N GLU A 104 2.38 5.10 6.72
CA GLU A 104 3.02 6.11 5.88
C GLU A 104 4.34 6.63 6.48
N HIS A 105 4.39 6.80 7.80
CA HIS A 105 5.62 7.20 8.50
C HIS A 105 6.68 6.10 8.44
N MET A 106 6.30 4.84 8.69
CA MET A 106 7.22 3.71 8.57
C MET A 106 7.77 3.59 7.15
N ARG A 107 6.92 3.73 6.13
CA ARG A 107 7.35 3.73 4.73
C ARG A 107 8.30 4.88 4.43
N ASN A 108 7.99 6.09 4.89
CA ASN A 108 8.84 7.26 4.66
C ASN A 108 10.21 7.08 5.30
N ALA A 109 10.27 6.53 6.52
CA ALA A 109 11.52 6.23 7.19
C ALA A 109 12.38 5.19 6.44
N LEU A 110 11.73 4.18 5.84
CA LEU A 110 12.42 3.15 5.04
C LEU A 110 12.91 3.64 3.68
N ILE A 111 12.12 4.46 2.97
CA ILE A 111 12.46 4.93 1.62
C ILE A 111 13.35 6.17 1.65
N HIS A 112 13.06 7.11 2.55
CA HIS A 112 13.76 8.41 2.66
C HIS A 112 14.66 8.43 3.90
N PHE A 113 15.39 7.34 4.12
CA PHE A 113 16.18 7.15 5.34
C PHE A 113 17.24 8.24 5.55
N ASP A 114 17.79 8.79 4.47
CA ASP A 114 18.80 9.85 4.46
C ASP A 114 18.27 11.17 5.01
N GLU A 115 17.01 11.49 4.72
CA GLU A 115 16.32 12.64 5.28
C GLU A 115 15.78 12.34 6.67
N TRP A 116 15.12 11.19 6.83
CA TRP A 116 14.47 10.78 8.08
C TRP A 116 15.46 10.69 9.24
N SER A 117 16.58 10.00 9.05
CA SER A 117 17.62 9.84 10.09
C SER A 117 18.23 11.16 10.53
N GLY A 118 18.21 12.17 9.65
CA GLY A 118 18.69 13.52 9.96
C GLY A 118 17.62 14.44 10.54
N GLY A 119 16.39 13.99 10.80
CA GLY A 119 15.28 14.85 11.20
C GLY A 119 14.87 15.85 10.09
N ARG A 120 15.08 15.50 8.82
CA ARG A 120 14.70 16.30 7.64
C ARG A 120 13.49 15.67 6.94
N GLY A 121 13.13 16.19 5.77
CA GLY A 121 12.05 15.66 4.95
C GLY A 121 10.69 16.04 5.49
N HIS A 122 9.77 15.07 5.60
CA HIS A 122 8.41 15.26 6.12
C HIS A 122 8.11 14.17 7.17
N GLY A 123 7.51 14.56 8.30
CA GLY A 123 7.09 13.62 9.35
C GLY A 123 7.33 14.13 10.78
N PRO A 124 6.97 13.32 11.79
CA PRO A 124 7.08 13.69 13.21
C PRO A 124 8.51 14.05 13.64
N GLN A 125 9.52 13.39 13.08
CA GLN A 125 10.93 13.66 13.32
C GLN A 125 11.33 15.09 12.91
N LYS A 126 10.79 15.61 11.80
CA LYS A 126 11.05 16.98 11.37
C LYS A 126 10.37 17.98 12.30
N VAL A 127 9.12 17.72 12.69
CA VAL A 127 8.37 18.59 13.61
C VAL A 127 9.14 18.75 14.92
N ARG A 128 9.65 17.65 15.47
CA ARG A 128 10.50 17.66 16.67
C ARG A 128 11.78 18.45 16.48
N ARG A 129 12.48 18.23 15.37
CA ARG A 129 13.70 18.98 15.04
C ARG A 129 13.44 20.48 14.93
N ASP A 130 12.37 20.88 14.24
CA ASP A 130 12.00 22.29 14.07
C ASP A 130 11.57 22.93 15.41
N ALA A 131 11.03 22.14 16.34
CA ALA A 131 10.74 22.56 17.71
C ALA A 131 12.00 22.70 18.59
N GLY A 132 13.17 22.30 18.09
CA GLY A 132 14.45 22.44 18.78
C GLY A 132 14.95 21.18 19.50
N ASP A 133 14.30 20.03 19.34
CA ASP A 133 14.78 18.76 19.91
C ASP A 133 16.18 18.42 19.38
N ASP A 134 17.01 17.81 20.23
CA ASP A 134 18.36 17.41 19.84
C ASP A 134 18.31 16.33 18.73
N PRO A 135 19.07 16.50 17.63
CA PRO A 135 19.03 15.57 16.50
C PRO A 135 19.35 14.12 16.85
N ARG A 136 20.19 13.85 17.85
CA ARG A 136 20.51 12.47 18.26
C ARG A 136 19.34 11.83 19.00
N GLU A 137 18.58 12.62 19.76
CA GLU A 137 17.37 12.13 20.43
C GLU A 137 16.27 11.80 19.44
N VAL A 138 16.02 12.72 18.49
CA VAL A 138 15.09 12.48 17.38
C VAL A 138 15.48 11.21 16.62
N ALA A 139 16.75 11.08 16.21
CA ALA A 139 17.21 9.89 15.51
C ALA A 139 17.05 8.61 16.34
N ARG A 140 17.39 8.65 17.64
CA ARG A 140 17.25 7.50 18.55
C ARG A 140 15.81 7.02 18.65
N ASP A 141 14.87 7.95 18.77
CA ASP A 141 13.46 7.63 19.03
C ASP A 141 12.70 7.25 17.73
N ASP A 142 13.10 7.79 16.58
CA ASP A 142 12.36 7.64 15.32
C ASP A 142 13.00 6.67 14.31
N TRP A 143 14.25 6.22 14.51
CA TRP A 143 14.98 5.36 13.55
C TRP A 143 14.83 3.85 13.77
N GLY A 144 14.68 3.40 15.03
CA GLY A 144 14.77 1.98 15.36
C GLY A 144 13.69 1.14 14.68
N PHE A 145 14.08 0.14 13.88
CA PHE A 145 13.18 -0.84 13.26
C PHE A 145 13.34 -2.22 13.88
N ARG A 146 12.23 -2.89 14.19
CA ARG A 146 12.23 -4.25 14.74
C ARG A 146 10.96 -5.01 14.38
N PHE A 147 11.12 -6.28 14.02
CA PHE A 147 10.06 -7.27 14.10
C PHE A 147 10.22 -8.14 15.36
N ASP A 148 9.14 -8.31 16.12
CA ASP A 148 9.01 -9.24 17.24
C ASP A 148 8.16 -10.45 16.82
N PRO A 149 8.75 -11.65 16.65
CA PRO A 149 8.00 -12.83 16.26
C PRO A 149 7.08 -13.38 17.34
N ALA A 150 7.29 -13.05 18.62
CA ALA A 150 6.45 -13.54 19.71
C ALA A 150 5.07 -12.86 19.69
N THR A 151 5.03 -11.58 19.29
CA THR A 151 3.79 -10.79 19.22
C THR A 151 3.30 -10.54 17.80
N GLY A 152 4.11 -10.87 16.78
CA GLY A 152 3.83 -10.52 15.39
C GLY A 152 3.84 -9.02 15.14
N THR A 153 4.60 -8.26 15.93
CA THR A 153 4.61 -6.80 15.89
C THR A 153 5.81 -6.29 15.10
N ILE A 154 5.58 -5.35 14.20
CA ILE A 154 6.61 -4.56 13.54
C ILE A 154 6.60 -3.17 14.16
N THR A 155 7.75 -2.70 14.62
CA THR A 155 7.94 -1.38 15.20
C THR A 155 8.93 -0.59 14.36
N HIS A 156 8.64 0.68 14.12
CA HIS A 156 9.58 1.67 13.59
C HIS A 156 9.41 2.99 14.35
N GLY A 157 10.39 3.31 15.19
CA GLY A 157 10.26 4.40 16.15
C GLY A 157 9.02 4.24 17.02
N ALA A 158 8.14 5.26 17.06
CA ALA A 158 6.89 5.22 17.80
C ALA A 158 5.75 4.44 17.11
N HIS A 159 5.92 4.02 15.86
CA HIS A 159 4.87 3.39 15.06
C HIS A 159 4.91 1.86 15.17
N GLN A 160 3.74 1.24 15.19
CA GLN A 160 3.58 -0.21 15.33
C GLN A 160 2.51 -0.74 14.39
N LEU A 161 2.78 -1.93 13.83
CA LEU A 161 1.83 -2.70 13.03
C LEU A 161 1.81 -4.16 13.51
N HIS A 162 0.65 -4.80 13.46
CA HIS A 162 0.51 -6.23 13.73
C HIS A 162 0.30 -7.01 12.42
N THR A 163 1.02 -8.11 12.23
CA THR A 163 0.95 -8.91 10.99
C THR A 163 -0.45 -9.47 10.72
N SER A 164 -1.20 -9.84 11.76
CA SER A 164 -2.58 -10.32 11.62
C SER A 164 -3.53 -9.22 11.10
N ILE A 165 -3.39 -7.99 11.60
CA ILE A 165 -4.17 -6.84 11.15
C ILE A 165 -3.76 -6.46 9.73
N ALA A 166 -2.46 -6.44 9.44
CA ALA A 166 -1.92 -6.17 8.10
C ALA A 166 -2.47 -7.12 7.03
N LEU A 167 -2.55 -8.43 7.31
CA LEU A 167 -3.10 -9.40 6.36
C LEU A 167 -4.55 -9.09 6.00
N ARG A 168 -5.38 -8.87 7.03
CA ARG A 168 -6.80 -8.56 6.87
C ARG A 168 -6.98 -7.27 6.08
N ALA A 169 -6.32 -6.19 6.52
CA ALA A 169 -6.41 -4.88 5.88
C ALA A 169 -5.98 -4.95 4.40
N ALA A 170 -4.88 -5.64 4.10
CA ALA A 170 -4.41 -5.82 2.72
C ALA A 170 -5.45 -6.53 1.83
N ASN A 171 -6.06 -7.60 2.33
CA ASN A 171 -7.10 -8.33 1.60
C ASN A 171 -8.35 -7.47 1.37
N GLU A 172 -8.80 -6.73 2.39
CA GLU A 172 -9.98 -5.87 2.29
C GLU A 172 -9.77 -4.72 1.29
N LEU A 173 -8.60 -4.07 1.31
CA LEU A 173 -8.29 -2.99 0.37
C LEU A 173 -8.15 -3.51 -1.07
N ALA A 174 -7.46 -4.62 -1.28
CA ALA A 174 -7.31 -5.22 -2.60
C ALA A 174 -8.67 -5.66 -3.19
N ALA A 175 -9.56 -6.22 -2.37
CA ALA A 175 -10.92 -6.53 -2.77
C ALA A 175 -11.72 -5.28 -3.16
N ALA A 176 -11.58 -4.18 -2.41
CA ALA A 176 -12.24 -2.92 -2.74
C ALA A 176 -11.75 -2.31 -4.07
N ILE A 177 -10.44 -2.39 -4.36
CA ILE A 177 -9.87 -1.98 -5.64
C ILE A 177 -10.50 -2.79 -6.79
N TYR A 178 -10.54 -4.11 -6.64
CA TYR A 178 -11.13 -5.00 -7.64
C TYR A 178 -12.63 -4.75 -7.86
N ASP A 179 -13.40 -4.60 -6.78
CA ASP A 179 -14.84 -4.30 -6.83
C ASP A 179 -15.12 -2.98 -7.56
N ALA A 180 -14.27 -1.97 -7.35
CA ALA A 180 -14.40 -0.68 -7.98
C ALA A 180 -14.09 -0.74 -9.48
N ALA A 181 -13.03 -1.44 -9.87
CA ALA A 181 -12.69 -1.66 -11.28
C ALA A 181 -13.80 -2.43 -12.03
N ARG A 182 -14.35 -3.49 -11.42
CA ARG A 182 -15.47 -4.23 -12.01
C ARG A 182 -16.70 -3.34 -12.24
N SER A 183 -16.93 -2.35 -11.37
CA SER A 183 -18.02 -1.40 -11.53
C SER A 183 -17.77 -0.44 -12.70
N ALA A 184 -16.51 -0.08 -12.95
CA ALA A 184 -16.10 0.69 -14.13
C ALA A 184 -16.35 -0.12 -15.42
N ASP A 185 -15.90 -1.37 -15.48
CA ASP A 185 -16.11 -2.25 -16.65
C ASP A 185 -17.58 -2.40 -17.03
N ALA A 186 -18.47 -2.55 -16.03
CA ALA A 186 -19.90 -2.65 -16.24
C ALA A 186 -20.52 -1.37 -16.81
N THR A 187 -19.90 -0.21 -16.53
CA THR A 187 -20.35 1.10 -17.02
C THR A 187 -19.91 1.29 -18.48
N THR A 188 -18.66 0.93 -18.79
CA THR A 188 -18.08 1.05 -20.14
C THR A 188 -18.64 0.02 -21.13
N SER A 189 -19.04 -1.16 -20.66
CA SER A 189 -19.60 -2.23 -21.49
C SER A 189 -21.08 -2.05 -21.87
N ARG A 190 -21.74 -1.00 -21.36
CA ARG A 190 -23.16 -0.75 -21.65
C ARG A 190 -23.26 -0.13 -23.06
N PRO A 191 -23.91 -0.78 -24.04
CA PRO A 191 -23.98 -0.25 -25.40
C PRO A 191 -24.65 1.12 -25.35
N ALA A 192 -24.02 2.12 -25.99
CA ALA A 192 -24.60 3.44 -26.16
C ALA A 192 -26.02 3.25 -26.69
N ALA A 193 -27.02 3.62 -25.88
CA ALA A 193 -28.40 3.59 -26.31
C ALA A 193 -28.47 4.36 -27.63
N ARG A 194 -28.86 3.67 -28.70
CA ARG A 194 -29.04 4.28 -30.02
C ARG A 194 -29.89 5.54 -29.81
N ARG A 195 -29.30 6.71 -30.01
CA ARG A 195 -30.04 7.96 -30.15
C ARG A 195 -30.85 7.82 -31.43
N THR A 196 -32.05 7.27 -31.31
CA THR A 196 -33.10 7.35 -32.32
C THR A 196 -34.01 8.50 -31.93
N GLY A 197 -34.08 9.51 -32.80
CA GLY A 197 -35.00 10.65 -32.69
C GLY A 197 -34.31 11.94 -33.10
#